data_AF-A0A7I9VHK9-F1
#
_entry.id   AF-A0A7I9VHK9-F1
#
_cell.length_a   1.000
_cell.length_b   1.000
_cell.length_c   1.000
_cell.angle_alpha   90.00
_cell.angle_beta   90.00
_cell.angle_gamma   90.00
#
_symmetry.space_group_name_H-M   'P 1'
#
loop_
_entity.id
_entity.type
_entity.pdbx_description
1 polymer ?
#
loop_
_entity_poly.entity_id
_entity_poly.type
_entity_poly.pdbx_seq_one_letter_code
_entity_poly.pdbx_strand_id
1 'polypeptide(L)'
;MGRPLTLAAPGLDGQPVDVGAERGRVRIVDFWATWCEPCRDALPALDALARDLGPRGLSVYGVSIDADRGQIARFLEQHPVAFPVLWDKDAVLVGRFDVTTMPATLIVDRGGVIRHVHQGWEKGRAALERREVEALLAEP
;
A
#
# COMPACT_ATOMS: atom_id res chain seq x y z
N MET A 1 -10.42 -12.40 2.78
CA MET A 1 -10.39 -11.70 4.08
C MET A 1 -9.98 -12.69 5.17
N GLY A 2 -9.31 -12.24 6.23
CA GLY A 2 -8.93 -13.10 7.37
C GLY A 2 -7.58 -13.82 7.24
N ARG A 3 -6.82 -13.56 6.18
CA ARG A 3 -5.48 -14.13 5.97
C ARG A 3 -4.43 -13.22 6.62
N PRO A 4 -3.42 -13.76 7.33
CA PRO A 4 -2.30 -12.96 7.80
C PRO A 4 -1.54 -12.33 6.63
N LEU A 5 -1.15 -11.06 6.79
CA LEU A 5 -0.26 -10.39 5.86
C LEU A 5 1.15 -10.96 6.05
N THR A 6 1.61 -11.73 5.08
CA THR A 6 3.01 -12.11 4.96
C THR A 6 3.52 -11.46 3.68
N LEU A 7 4.21 -10.33 3.84
CA LEU A 7 4.72 -9.55 2.72
C LEU A 7 6.10 -9.03 3.10
N ALA A 8 7.09 -9.48 2.34
CA ALA A 8 8.44 -8.96 2.38
C ALA A 8 8.90 -8.76 0.94
N ALA A 9 9.46 -7.58 0.65
CA ALA A 9 10.04 -7.25 -0.65
C ALA A 9 11.17 -6.24 -0.47
N PRO A 10 12.12 -6.14 -1.43
CA PRO A 10 13.13 -5.11 -1.40
C PRO A 10 12.52 -3.71 -1.50
N GLY A 11 13.01 -2.76 -0.71
CA GLY A 11 12.81 -1.34 -0.94
C GLY A 11 13.56 -0.86 -2.19
N LEU A 12 13.35 0.41 -2.56
CA LEU A 12 14.05 1.01 -3.70
C LEU A 12 15.57 1.10 -3.51
N ASP A 13 16.05 1.14 -2.28
CA ASP A 13 17.47 1.04 -1.92
C ASP A 13 18.02 -0.40 -1.99
N GLY A 14 17.16 -1.39 -2.23
CA GLY A 14 17.49 -2.81 -2.26
C GLY A 14 17.50 -3.49 -0.90
N GLN A 15 17.23 -2.77 0.19
CA GLN A 15 17.14 -3.36 1.51
C GLN A 15 15.82 -4.12 1.68
N PRO A 16 15.82 -5.30 2.31
CA PRO A 16 14.58 -6.04 2.54
C PRO A 16 13.67 -5.29 3.52
N VAL A 17 12.41 -5.12 3.15
CA VAL A 17 11.36 -4.54 4.01
C VAL A 17 10.32 -5.62 4.27
N ASP A 18 10.16 -6.01 5.54
CA ASP A 18 9.14 -6.96 5.98
C ASP A 18 7.93 -6.22 6.56
N VAL A 19 6.94 -5.96 5.71
CA VAL A 19 5.67 -5.33 6.08
C VAL A 19 4.81 -6.29 6.93
N GLY A 20 4.98 -7.59 6.71
CA GLY A 20 4.30 -8.65 7.45
C GLY A 20 4.81 -8.80 8.89
N ALA A 21 6.02 -8.33 9.21
CA ALA A 21 6.59 -8.36 10.56
C ALA A 21 6.14 -7.20 11.46
N GLU A 22 5.65 -6.09 10.88
CA GLU A 22 5.18 -4.95 11.67
C GLU A 22 3.96 -5.35 12.54
N ARG A 23 3.97 -4.92 13.81
CA ARG A 23 2.93 -5.25 14.81
C ARG A 23 2.41 -3.98 15.47
N GLY A 24 1.15 -4.03 15.92
CA GLY A 24 0.54 -2.94 16.70
C GLY A 24 0.12 -1.72 15.87
N ARG A 25 0.35 -1.73 14.55
CA ARG A 25 -0.05 -0.67 13.62
C ARG A 25 -1.03 -1.21 12.58
N VAL A 26 -2.02 -0.38 12.26
CA VAL A 26 -2.85 -0.59 11.07
C VAL A 26 -1.97 -0.31 9.86
N ARG A 27 -2.13 -1.10 8.80
CA ARG A 27 -1.31 -0.96 7.60
C ARG A 27 -2.18 -0.84 6.36
N ILE A 28 -1.74 0.03 5.45
CA ILE A 28 -2.16 0.00 4.06
C ILE A 28 -0.99 -0.53 3.21
N VAL A 29 -1.28 -1.48 2.33
CA VAL A 29 -0.39 -1.91 1.26
C VAL A 29 -1.08 -1.64 -0.07
N ASP A 30 -0.55 -0.72 -0.86
CA ASP A 30 -1.09 -0.39 -2.18
C ASP A 30 -0.20 -0.94 -3.29
N PHE A 31 -0.78 -1.75 -4.17
CA PHE A 31 -0.13 -2.22 -5.38
C PHE A 31 -0.37 -1.21 -6.49
N TRP A 32 0.71 -0.67 -7.06
CA TRP A 32 0.66 0.34 -8.11
C TRP A 32 1.72 0.11 -9.19
N ALA A 33 1.64 0.87 -10.28
CA ALA A 33 2.68 0.94 -11.29
C ALA A 33 2.74 2.33 -11.92
N THR A 34 3.91 2.74 -12.43
CA THR A 34 4.07 4.09 -13.01
C THR A 34 3.25 4.31 -14.30
N TRP A 35 2.95 3.21 -15.00
CA TRP A 35 2.11 3.17 -16.20
C TRP A 35 0.61 3.02 -15.90
N CYS A 36 0.23 2.83 -14.64
CA CYS A 36 -1.16 2.74 -14.21
C CYS A 36 -1.70 4.16 -13.96
N GLU A 37 -2.52 4.66 -14.89
CA GLU A 37 -3.12 5.99 -14.78
C GLU A 37 -4.00 6.15 -13.52
N PRO A 38 -4.93 5.23 -13.19
CA PRO A 38 -5.74 5.37 -11.98
C PRO A 38 -4.93 5.34 -10.68
N CYS A 39 -3.74 4.72 -10.69
CA CYS A 39 -2.85 4.71 -9.53
C CYS A 39 -2.33 6.12 -9.21
N ARG A 40 -2.20 7.00 -10.20
CA ARG A 40 -1.74 8.39 -9.99
C ARG A 40 -2.73 9.21 -9.18
N ASP A 41 -4.01 8.87 -9.25
CA ASP A 41 -5.07 9.50 -8.44
C ASP A 41 -5.12 8.91 -7.03
N ALA A 42 -4.73 7.64 -6.87
CA ALA A 42 -4.69 6.95 -5.59
C ALA A 42 -3.54 7.43 -4.69
N LEU A 43 -2.33 7.59 -5.26
CA LEU A 43 -1.13 7.92 -4.50
C LEU A 43 -1.26 9.20 -3.64
N PRO A 44 -1.81 10.33 -4.11
CA PRO A 44 -2.02 11.52 -3.28
C PRO A 44 -2.99 11.28 -2.10
N ALA A 45 -4.00 10.44 -2.29
CA ALA A 45 -4.94 10.10 -1.23
C ALA A 45 -4.29 9.24 -0.14
N LEU A 46 -3.48 8.25 -0.56
CA LEU A 46 -2.70 7.43 0.35
C LEU A 46 -1.63 8.23 1.10
N ASP A 47 -0.99 9.17 0.41
CA ASP A 47 0.00 10.08 0.99
C ASP A 47 -0.63 11.00 2.05
N ALA A 48 -1.85 11.51 1.80
CA ALA A 48 -2.61 12.23 2.81
C ALA A 48 -2.95 11.37 4.03
N LEU A 49 -3.37 10.10 3.83
CA LEU A 49 -3.62 9.18 4.95
C LEU A 49 -2.35 8.90 5.76
N ALA A 50 -1.22 8.68 5.08
CA ALA A 50 0.07 8.44 5.73
C ALA A 50 0.46 9.61 6.63
N ARG A 51 0.28 10.85 6.18
CA ARG A 51 0.58 12.05 6.98
C ARG A 51 -0.40 12.26 8.14
N ASP A 52 -1.70 12.13 7.88
CA ASP A 52 -2.74 12.44 8.88
C ASP A 52 -2.86 11.38 9.97
N LEU A 53 -2.79 10.11 9.58
CA LEU A 53 -3.05 8.96 10.44
C LEU A 53 -1.77 8.23 10.86
N GLY A 54 -0.63 8.57 10.24
CA GLY A 54 0.69 8.08 10.63
C GLY A 54 0.96 8.21 12.12
N PRO A 55 0.80 9.41 12.73
CA PRO A 55 0.95 9.61 14.17
C PRO A 55 -0.07 8.84 15.02
N ARG A 56 -1.21 8.45 14.45
CA ARG A 56 -2.28 7.70 15.12
C ARG A 56 -2.09 6.17 15.05
N GLY A 57 -1.01 5.70 14.41
CA GLY A 57 -0.70 4.27 14.32
C GLY A 57 -1.00 3.63 12.97
N LEU A 58 -1.10 4.42 11.88
CA LEU A 58 -1.10 3.91 10.51
C LEU A 58 0.33 3.82 9.95
N SER A 59 0.63 2.74 9.24
CA SER A 59 1.74 2.66 8.29
C SER A 59 1.18 2.47 6.88
N VAL A 60 1.75 3.16 5.89
CA VAL A 60 1.39 2.99 4.48
C VAL A 60 2.60 2.45 3.75
N TYR A 61 2.40 1.56 2.79
CA TYR A 61 3.44 0.99 1.95
C TYR A 61 2.95 0.92 0.51
N GLY A 62 3.76 1.44 -0.42
CA GLY A 62 3.53 1.24 -1.85
C GLY A 62 4.33 0.04 -2.35
N VAL A 63 3.72 -0.83 -3.15
CA VAL A 63 4.39 -1.95 -3.83
C VAL A 63 4.28 -1.71 -5.32
N SER A 64 5.39 -1.27 -5.92
CA SER A 64 5.47 -1.12 -7.36
C SER A 64 5.79 -2.45 -8.04
N ILE A 65 5.07 -2.73 -9.12
CA ILE A 65 5.28 -3.91 -9.99
C ILE A 65 6.00 -3.54 -11.30
N ASP A 66 6.57 -2.35 -11.39
CA ASP A 66 7.29 -1.90 -12.58
C ASP A 66 8.51 -2.78 -12.84
N ALA A 67 8.82 -3.08 -14.10
CA ALA A 67 9.96 -3.93 -14.44
C ALA A 67 11.33 -3.26 -14.20
N ASP A 68 11.37 -1.92 -14.18
CA ASP A 68 12.57 -1.11 -14.00
C ASP A 68 12.46 -0.20 -12.78
N ARG A 69 13.36 -0.42 -11.81
CA ARG A 69 13.48 0.40 -10.59
C ARG A 69 13.81 1.86 -10.88
N GLY A 70 14.54 2.15 -11.96
CA GLY A 70 14.87 3.51 -12.37
C GLY A 70 13.63 4.31 -12.78
N GLN A 71 12.64 3.65 -13.38
CA GLN A 71 11.35 4.27 -13.73
C GLN A 71 10.57 4.68 -12.49
N ILE A 72 10.57 3.83 -11.45
CA ILE A 72 9.93 4.10 -10.17
C ILE A 72 10.54 5.34 -9.53
N ALA A 73 11.88 5.40 -9.45
CA ALA A 73 12.60 6.52 -8.85
C ALA A 73 12.26 7.86 -9.53
N ARG A 74 12.33 7.92 -10.86
CA ARG A 74 11.98 9.13 -11.63
C ARG A 74 10.51 9.53 -11.48
N PHE A 75 9.61 8.56 -11.37
CA PHE A 75 8.21 8.84 -11.13
C PHE A 75 7.99 9.49 -9.75
N LEU A 76 8.67 8.98 -8.72
CA LEU A 76 8.59 9.50 -7.35
C LEU A 76 9.27 10.86 -7.16
N GLU A 77 10.23 11.22 -8.01
CA GLU A 77 10.76 12.60 -8.06
C GLU A 77 9.66 13.60 -8.45
N GLN A 78 8.71 13.20 -9.30
CA GLN A 78 7.60 14.03 -9.76
C GLN A 78 6.36 13.89 -8.87
N HIS A 79 6.19 12.74 -8.22
CA HIS A 79 5.05 12.40 -7.36
C HIS A 79 5.58 11.91 -6.01
N PRO A 80 6.10 12.82 -5.17
CA PRO A 80 6.69 12.44 -3.90
C PRO A 80 5.64 11.87 -2.95
N VAL A 81 5.99 10.78 -2.27
CA VAL A 81 5.16 10.12 -1.26
C VAL A 81 5.89 10.08 0.07
N ALA A 82 5.15 10.21 1.18
CA ALA A 82 5.70 10.20 2.54
C ALA A 82 5.89 8.78 3.12
N PHE A 83 5.64 7.74 2.32
CA PHE A 83 5.65 6.36 2.75
C PHE A 83 6.69 5.51 1.98
N PRO A 84 7.19 4.41 2.57
CA PRO A 84 8.12 3.52 1.90
C PRO A 84 7.53 2.87 0.64
N VAL A 85 8.36 2.76 -0.39
CA VAL A 85 8.04 2.05 -1.63
C VAL A 85 8.91 0.80 -1.74
N LEU A 86 8.25 -0.35 -1.90
CA LEU A 86 8.83 -1.65 -2.17
C LEU A 86 8.71 -1.95 -3.66
N TRP A 87 9.58 -2.84 -4.14
CA TRP A 87 9.65 -3.25 -5.52
C TRP A 87 9.41 -4.75 -5.66
N ASP A 88 8.30 -5.10 -6.30
CA ASP A 88 7.92 -6.47 -6.66
C ASP A 88 8.11 -6.67 -8.17
N LYS A 89 9.39 -6.74 -8.58
CA LYS A 89 9.79 -6.80 -9.99
C LYS A 89 9.07 -7.88 -10.79
N ASP A 90 8.89 -9.05 -10.19
CA ASP A 90 8.34 -10.23 -10.85
C ASP A 90 6.82 -10.38 -10.61
N ALA A 91 6.19 -9.35 -10.01
CA ALA A 91 4.77 -9.31 -9.66
C ALA A 91 4.28 -10.55 -8.87
N VAL A 92 5.16 -11.15 -8.05
CA VAL A 92 4.86 -12.38 -7.32
C VAL A 92 3.81 -12.12 -6.25
N LEU A 93 3.82 -10.92 -5.65
CA LEU A 93 2.87 -10.52 -4.62
C LEU A 93 1.47 -10.28 -5.20
N VAL A 94 1.37 -9.79 -6.44
CA VAL A 94 0.08 -9.64 -7.14
C VAL A 94 -0.66 -10.97 -7.20
N GLY A 95 0.02 -12.03 -7.66
CA GLY A 95 -0.55 -13.38 -7.70
C GLY A 95 -0.87 -13.93 -6.31
N ARG A 96 0.00 -13.69 -5.32
CA ARG A 96 -0.20 -14.14 -3.93
C ARG A 96 -1.46 -13.53 -3.28
N PHE A 97 -1.74 -12.27 -3.58
CA PHE A 97 -2.85 -11.52 -3.01
C PHE A 97 -4.09 -11.45 -3.91
N ASP A 98 -4.12 -12.25 -4.99
CA ASP A 98 -5.24 -12.31 -5.95
C ASP A 98 -5.59 -10.93 -6.51
N VAL A 99 -4.57 -10.09 -6.73
CA VAL A 99 -4.71 -8.78 -7.34
C VAL A 99 -4.90 -8.96 -8.84
N THR A 100 -6.05 -8.55 -9.33
CA THR A 100 -6.45 -8.67 -10.74
C THR A 100 -6.64 -7.32 -11.40
N THR A 101 -6.91 -6.27 -10.61
CA THR A 101 -7.11 -4.90 -11.09
C THR A 101 -6.26 -3.93 -10.27
N MET A 102 -5.63 -2.98 -10.96
CA MET A 102 -4.76 -1.95 -10.37
C MET A 102 -5.44 -0.58 -10.34
N PRO A 103 -5.17 0.28 -9.33
CA PRO A 103 -4.43 -0.04 -8.11
C PRO A 103 -5.17 -1.07 -7.25
N ALA A 104 -4.46 -1.71 -6.32
CA ALA A 104 -5.10 -2.56 -5.32
C ALA A 104 -4.62 -2.25 -3.90
N THR A 105 -5.56 -1.92 -3.03
CA THR A 105 -5.29 -1.55 -1.63
C THR A 105 -5.65 -2.70 -0.70
N LEU A 106 -4.70 -3.17 0.09
CA LEU A 106 -4.94 -4.05 1.24
C LEU A 106 -4.93 -3.22 2.52
N ILE A 107 -5.96 -3.35 3.34
CA ILE A 107 -5.99 -2.75 4.68
C ILE A 107 -5.89 -3.86 5.72
N VAL A 108 -4.92 -3.72 6.61
CA VAL A 108 -4.50 -4.74 7.56
C VAL A 108 -4.59 -4.18 8.98
N ASP A 109 -5.22 -4.92 9.87
CA ASP A 109 -5.36 -4.49 11.28
C ASP A 109 -4.06 -4.56 12.07
N ARG A 110 -4.09 -4.17 13.35
CA ARG A 110 -2.92 -4.23 14.26
C ARG A 110 -2.40 -5.65 14.50
N GLY A 111 -3.25 -6.65 14.34
CA GLY A 111 -2.91 -8.08 14.46
C GLY A 111 -2.19 -8.63 13.22
N GLY A 112 -2.15 -7.90 12.11
CA GLY A 112 -1.56 -8.36 10.87
C GLY A 112 -2.52 -9.16 10.00
N VAL A 113 -3.82 -9.04 10.23
CA VAL A 113 -4.83 -9.72 9.41
C VAL A 113 -5.38 -8.76 8.36
N ILE A 114 -5.48 -9.23 7.11
CA ILE A 114 -6.10 -8.45 6.02
C ILE A 114 -7.61 -8.37 6.26
N ARG A 115 -8.09 -7.15 6.49
CA ARG A 115 -9.49 -6.82 6.77
C ARG A 115 -10.23 -6.31 5.56
N HIS A 116 -9.57 -5.54 4.70
CA HIS A 116 -10.18 -5.01 3.48
C HIS A 116 -9.24 -5.21 2.28
N VAL A 117 -9.85 -5.41 1.11
CA VAL A 117 -9.17 -5.50 -0.18
C VAL A 117 -9.99 -4.69 -1.19
N HIS A 118 -9.39 -3.66 -1.74
CA HIS A 118 -9.98 -2.85 -2.80
C HIS A 118 -9.17 -3.03 -4.07
N GLN A 119 -9.84 -3.15 -5.21
CA GLN A 119 -9.18 -3.23 -6.50
C GLN A 119 -9.85 -2.24 -7.45
N GLY A 120 -9.03 -1.46 -8.16
CA GLY A 120 -9.47 -0.32 -8.94
C GLY A 120 -9.66 0.95 -8.10
N TRP A 121 -9.66 2.07 -8.82
CA TRP A 121 -9.85 3.40 -8.24
C TRP A 121 -11.13 4.02 -8.79
N GLU A 122 -12.04 4.42 -7.90
CA GLU A 122 -13.25 5.14 -8.27
C GLU A 122 -13.56 6.30 -7.33
N LYS A 123 -14.52 7.14 -7.73
CA LYS A 123 -14.99 8.26 -6.93
C LYS A 123 -15.48 7.77 -5.56
N GLY A 124 -14.88 8.30 -4.50
CA GLY A 124 -15.21 7.95 -3.11
C GLY A 124 -14.30 6.91 -2.48
N ARG A 125 -13.41 6.26 -3.25
CA ARG A 125 -12.43 5.27 -2.74
C ARG A 125 -11.62 5.82 -1.55
N ALA A 126 -11.03 7.00 -1.71
CA ALA A 126 -10.26 7.65 -0.64
C ALA A 126 -11.04 7.84 0.67
N ALA A 127 -12.33 8.21 0.58
CA ALA A 127 -13.17 8.44 1.75
C ALA A 127 -13.57 7.12 2.43
N LEU A 128 -13.76 6.04 1.66
CA LEU A 128 -14.00 4.71 2.17
C LEU A 128 -12.77 4.17 2.91
N GLU A 129 -11.60 4.19 2.26
CA GLU A 129 -10.35 3.71 2.84
C GLU A 129 -10.01 4.45 4.15
N ARG A 130 -10.21 5.77 4.20
CA ARG A 130 -10.07 6.54 5.44
C ARG A 130 -10.96 6.00 6.56
N ARG A 131 -12.25 5.79 6.28
CA ARG A 131 -13.21 5.32 7.29
C ARG A 131 -12.86 3.93 7.82
N GLU A 132 -12.43 3.04 6.93
CA GLU A 132 -12.01 1.69 7.31
C GLU A 132 -10.75 1.72 8.17
N VAL A 133 -9.74 2.51 7.79
CA VAL A 133 -8.54 2.69 8.61
C VAL A 133 -8.90 3.26 9.98
N GLU A 134 -9.74 4.30 10.04
CA GLU A 134 -10.14 4.90 11.32
C GLU A 134 -10.92 3.93 12.20
N ALA A 135 -11.77 3.09 11.61
CA ALA A 135 -12.45 2.03 12.33
C ALA A 135 -11.45 1.04 12.93
N LEU A 136 -10.45 0.57 12.15
CA LEU A 136 -9.41 -0.33 12.66
C LEU A 136 -8.49 0.32 13.69
N LEU A 137 -8.24 1.62 13.60
CA LEU A 137 -7.47 2.37 14.59
C LEU A 137 -8.24 2.55 15.91
N ALA A 138 -9.57 2.54 15.87
CA ALA A 138 -10.43 2.60 17.04
C ALA A 138 -10.66 1.21 17.68
N GLU A 139 -10.30 0.12 17.00
CA GLU A 139 -10.31 -1.21 17.61
C GLU A 139 -9.33 -1.26 18.81
N PRO A 140 -9.70 -1.94 19.90
CA PRO A 140 -8.90 -2.03 21.11
C PRO A 140 -7.55 -2.75 20.91
#